data_AF-A0AA43RTI6-F1
#
_entry.id   AF-A0AA43RTI6-F1
#
_cell.length_a   1.000
_cell.length_b   1.000
_cell.length_c   1.000
_cell.angle_alpha   90.00
_cell.angle_beta   90.00
_cell.angle_gamma   90.00
#
_symmetry.space_group_name_H-M   'P 1'
#
loop_
_entity.id
_entity.type
_entity.pdbx_description
1 polymer ?
#
loop_
_entity_poly.entity_id
_entity_poly.type
_entity_poly.pdbx_seq_one_letter_code
_entity_poly.pdbx_strand_id
1 'polypeptide(L)'
;MANNMDNSQVSTLCQIRDVYRAIYEFESDFQQSYNLGLNEGMLLCSLSIQKYSSNELAGVLGLSNSNTSKVIKSVEKKGLIKRIVGKDDKRQMYFVLTNAGQKKLESIKCAEFNIPESLKPVIKL
;
A
#
# COMPACT_ATOMS: atom_id res chain seq x y z
N MET A 1 -27.21 -1.06 41.97
CA MET A 1 -26.07 -0.55 41.18
C MET A 1 -25.41 -1.74 40.50
N ALA A 2 -25.61 -1.90 39.19
CA ALA A 2 -24.78 -2.73 38.32
C ALA A 2 -25.15 -2.40 36.87
N ASN A 3 -24.53 -1.35 36.34
CA ASN A 3 -24.54 -1.06 34.90
C ASN A 3 -23.61 -2.08 34.22
N ASN A 4 -24.10 -3.30 34.02
CA ASN A 4 -23.43 -4.31 33.20
C ASN A 4 -24.14 -4.38 31.86
N MET A 5 -23.84 -3.40 31.01
CA MET A 5 -23.93 -3.57 29.57
C MET A 5 -22.55 -3.17 29.04
N ASP A 6 -21.62 -4.11 29.18
CA ASP A 6 -20.33 -4.06 28.48
C ASP A 6 -20.65 -3.93 26.99
N ASN A 7 -20.49 -2.70 26.49
CA ASN A 7 -20.98 -2.31 25.18
C ASN A 7 -19.94 -2.77 24.16
N SER A 8 -20.04 -4.04 23.80
CA SER A 8 -19.10 -4.73 22.90
C SER A 8 -18.87 -3.96 21.59
N GLN A 9 -19.87 -3.20 21.13
CA GLN A 9 -19.72 -2.31 19.98
C GLN A 9 -18.72 -1.16 20.23
N VAL A 10 -18.77 -0.51 21.39
CA VAL A 10 -17.83 0.58 21.75
C VAL A 10 -16.41 0.04 21.93
N SER A 11 -16.27 -1.12 22.56
CA SER A 11 -14.98 -1.81 22.66
C SER A 11 -14.40 -2.14 21.28
N THR A 12 -15.24 -2.61 20.35
CA THR A 12 -14.86 -2.88 18.96
C THR A 12 -14.33 -1.61 18.26
N LEU A 13 -14.99 -0.46 18.46
CA LEU A 13 -14.51 0.81 17.89
C LEU A 13 -13.13 1.21 18.43
N CYS A 14 -12.86 0.99 19.72
CA CYS A 14 -11.54 1.22 20.31
C CYS A 14 -10.49 0.30 19.68
N GLN A 15 -10.79 -0.98 19.50
CA GLN A 15 -9.88 -1.93 18.85
C GLN A 15 -9.58 -1.53 17.40
N ILE A 16 -10.60 -1.11 16.64
CA ILE A 16 -10.42 -0.61 15.28
C ILE A 16 -9.50 0.62 15.27
N ARG A 17 -9.72 1.59 16.18
CA ARG A 17 -8.84 2.77 16.32
C ARG A 17 -7.40 2.35 16.58
N ASP A 18 -7.17 1.37 17.45
CA ASP A 18 -5.84 0.93 17.81
C ASP A 18 -5.13 0.24 16.63
N VAL A 19 -5.87 -0.49 15.79
CA VAL A 19 -5.39 -1.00 14.49
C VAL A 19 -5.02 0.16 13.55
N TYR A 20 -5.87 1.18 13.41
CA TYR A 20 -5.56 2.36 12.59
C TYR A 20 -4.28 3.08 13.05
N ARG A 21 -4.08 3.21 14.36
CA ARG A 21 -2.86 3.82 14.92
C ARG A 21 -1.62 2.98 14.60
N ALA A 22 -1.71 1.67 14.74
CA ALA A 22 -0.61 0.78 14.39
C ALA A 22 -0.26 0.84 12.89
N ILE A 23 -1.26 0.92 12.02
CA ILE A 23 -1.02 1.10 10.57
C ILE A 23 -0.33 2.44 10.31
N TYR A 24 -0.75 3.51 10.99
CA TYR A 24 -0.14 4.84 10.84
C TYR A 24 1.32 4.86 11.32
N GLU A 25 1.62 4.23 12.46
CA GLU A 25 2.99 4.07 12.96
C GLU A 25 3.85 3.32 11.95
N PHE A 26 3.36 2.19 11.41
CA PHE A 26 4.05 1.45 10.36
C PHE A 26 4.26 2.29 9.09
N GLU A 27 3.26 3.05 8.64
CA GLU A 27 3.37 3.93 7.48
C GLU A 27 4.46 5.00 7.68
N SER A 28 4.54 5.60 8.87
CA SER A 28 5.56 6.58 9.22
C SER A 28 6.96 5.98 9.16
N ASP A 29 7.17 4.83 9.80
CA ASP A 29 8.46 4.14 9.83
C ASP A 29 8.89 3.67 8.42
N PHE A 30 7.93 3.15 7.64
CA PHE A 30 8.14 2.78 6.25
C PHE A 30 8.58 3.99 5.41
N GLN A 31 7.92 5.14 5.59
CA GLN A 31 8.27 6.35 4.86
C GLN A 31 9.66 6.86 5.23
N GLN A 32 10.03 6.85 6.51
CA GLN A 32 11.35 7.27 6.96
C GLN A 32 12.45 6.35 6.42
N SER A 33 12.21 5.04 6.41
CA SER A 33 13.19 4.04 6.01
C SER A 33 13.40 3.99 4.50
N TYR A 34 12.32 4.12 3.72
CA TYR A 34 12.38 3.91 2.27
C TYR A 34 12.16 5.17 1.44
N ASN A 35 11.83 6.32 2.05
CA ASN A 35 11.45 7.53 1.32
C ASN A 35 10.29 7.28 0.33
N LEU A 36 9.36 6.42 0.74
CA LEU A 36 8.17 6.02 0.00
C LEU A 36 6.96 6.04 0.93
N GLY A 37 5.86 6.64 0.50
CA GLY A 37 4.59 6.46 1.20
C GLY A 37 4.13 5.00 1.13
N LEU A 38 3.32 4.56 2.09
CA LEU A 38 2.90 3.17 2.16
C LEU A 38 2.15 2.72 0.90
N ASN A 39 1.24 3.56 0.40
CA ASN A 39 0.52 3.31 -0.86
C ASN A 39 1.45 3.24 -2.09
N GLU A 40 2.56 3.97 -2.09
CA GLU A 40 3.56 3.88 -3.16
C GLU A 40 4.26 2.51 -3.10
N GLY A 41 4.65 2.07 -1.90
CA GLY A 41 5.24 0.76 -1.66
C GLY A 41 4.31 -0.39 -2.08
N MET A 42 3.03 -0.31 -1.69
CA MET A 42 2.00 -1.27 -2.09
C MET A 42 1.81 -1.31 -3.61
N LEU A 43 1.77 -0.14 -4.27
CA LEU A 43 1.68 -0.06 -5.73
C LEU A 43 2.86 -0.77 -6.41
N LEU A 44 4.09 -0.51 -5.95
CA LEU A 44 5.27 -1.16 -6.49
C LEU A 44 5.20 -2.68 -6.27
N CYS A 45 4.76 -3.12 -5.08
CA CYS A 45 4.56 -4.54 -4.76
C CYS A 45 3.57 -5.20 -5.74
N SER A 46 2.41 -4.59 -5.99
CA SER A 46 1.44 -5.09 -6.98
C SER A 46 2.08 -5.19 -8.38
N LEU A 47 2.79 -4.15 -8.83
CA LEU A 47 3.44 -4.14 -10.14
C LEU A 47 4.60 -5.14 -10.29
N SER A 48 5.09 -5.71 -9.19
CA SER A 48 6.08 -6.78 -9.24
C SER A 48 5.50 -8.14 -9.63
N ILE A 49 4.18 -8.31 -9.49
CA ILE A 49 3.47 -9.55 -9.84
C ILE A 49 3.03 -9.50 -11.30
N GLN A 50 2.42 -8.39 -11.72
CA GLN A 50 1.96 -8.18 -13.08
C GLN A 50 1.80 -6.69 -13.41
N LYS A 51 1.55 -6.38 -14.68
CA LYS A 51 1.16 -5.04 -15.12
C LYS A 51 -0.31 -4.77 -14.81
N TYR A 52 -0.64 -3.52 -14.50
CA TYR A 52 -2.01 -3.07 -14.23
C TYR A 52 -2.31 -1.76 -14.95
N SER A 53 -3.57 -1.55 -15.34
CA SER A 53 -4.12 -0.25 -15.71
C SER A 53 -4.38 0.61 -14.46
N SER A 54 -4.70 1.88 -14.65
CA SER A 54 -5.01 2.78 -13.52
C SER A 54 -6.24 2.32 -12.72
N ASN A 55 -7.27 1.80 -13.39
CA ASN A 55 -8.49 1.35 -12.74
C ASN A 55 -8.27 0.06 -11.95
N GLU A 56 -7.47 -0.87 -12.50
CA GLU A 56 -7.11 -2.09 -11.78
C GLU A 56 -6.24 -1.78 -10.56
N LEU A 57 -5.30 -0.84 -10.66
CA LEU A 57 -4.52 -0.37 -9.50
C LEU A 57 -5.42 0.23 -8.41
N ALA A 58 -6.43 1.02 -8.79
CA ALA A 58 -7.38 1.57 -7.82
C ALA A 58 -8.12 0.47 -7.07
N GLY A 59 -8.56 -0.57 -7.78
CA GLY A 59 -9.22 -1.74 -7.19
C GLY A 59 -8.32 -2.54 -6.26
N VAL A 60 -7.10 -2.88 -6.70
CA VAL A 60 -6.16 -3.69 -5.91
C VAL A 60 -5.67 -2.96 -4.66
N LEU A 61 -5.48 -1.64 -4.73
CA LEU A 61 -5.03 -0.83 -3.59
C LEU A 61 -6.19 -0.36 -2.70
N GLY A 62 -7.45 -0.59 -3.09
CA GLY A 62 -8.61 -0.08 -2.36
C GLY A 62 -8.69 1.45 -2.31
N LEU A 63 -8.16 2.13 -3.33
CA LEU A 63 -8.08 3.59 -3.39
C LEU A 63 -9.10 4.16 -4.39
N SER A 64 -9.51 5.41 -4.18
CA SER A 64 -10.27 6.12 -5.22
C SER A 64 -9.42 6.33 -6.47
N ASN A 65 -10.07 6.48 -7.64
CA ASN A 65 -9.36 6.77 -8.89
C ASN A 65 -8.50 8.05 -8.80
N SER A 66 -8.99 9.08 -8.08
CA SER A 66 -8.27 10.33 -7.89
C SER A 66 -7.04 10.17 -6.99
N ASN A 67 -7.14 9.38 -5.91
CA ASN A 67 -5.99 9.10 -5.06
C ASN A 67 -4.97 8.20 -5.78
N THR A 68 -5.44 7.16 -6.47
CA THR A 68 -4.59 6.28 -7.28
C THR A 68 -3.81 7.07 -8.32
N SER A 69 -4.45 8.02 -9.00
CA SER A 69 -3.78 8.90 -9.96
C SER A 69 -2.66 9.74 -9.32
N LYS A 70 -2.85 10.22 -8.08
CA LYS A 70 -1.80 10.93 -7.32
C LYS A 70 -0.63 10.02 -6.98
N VAL A 71 -0.91 8.80 -6.50
CA VAL A 71 0.12 7.81 -6.16
C VAL A 71 0.93 7.43 -7.40
N ILE A 72 0.26 7.09 -8.52
CA ILE A 72 0.90 6.81 -9.82
C ILE A 72 1.82 7.96 -10.23
N LYS A 73 1.30 9.20 -10.25
CA LYS A 73 2.09 10.38 -10.62
C LYS A 73 3.32 10.57 -9.73
N SER A 74 3.20 10.27 -8.43
CA SER A 74 4.30 10.36 -7.48
C SER A 74 5.40 9.34 -7.78
N VAL A 75 5.05 8.06 -7.95
CA VAL A 75 6.05 7.01 -8.24
C VAL A 75 6.64 7.11 -9.65
N GLU A 76 5.90 7.67 -10.61
CA GLU A 76 6.44 8.06 -11.93
C GLU A 76 7.45 9.19 -11.80
N LYS A 77 7.15 10.24 -11.02
CA LYS A 77 8.09 11.34 -10.76
C LYS A 77 9.36 10.85 -10.08
N LYS A 78 9.26 9.81 -9.24
CA LYS A 78 10.41 9.13 -8.63
C LYS A 78 11.16 8.19 -9.61
N GLY A 79 10.67 8.01 -10.84
CA GLY A 79 11.29 7.16 -11.86
C GLY A 79 11.15 5.66 -11.62
N LEU A 80 10.25 5.24 -10.72
CA LEU A 80 10.13 3.85 -10.27
C LEU A 80 9.22 3.01 -11.17
N ILE A 81 8.32 3.66 -11.90
CA ILE A 81 7.43 3.01 -12.87
C ILE A 81 7.45 3.74 -14.20
N LYS A 82 6.95 3.07 -15.25
CA LYS A 82 6.71 3.66 -16.56
C LYS A 82 5.38 3.18 -17.15
N ARG A 83 4.81 3.99 -18.04
CA ARG A 83 3.62 3.65 -18.83
C ARG A 83 4.01 2.84 -20.06
N ILE A 84 3.20 1.84 -20.38
CA ILE A 84 3.27 1.07 -21.62
C ILE A 84 1.89 0.98 -22.26
N VAL A 85 1.87 0.88 -23.57
CA VAL A 85 0.63 0.70 -24.34
C VAL A 85 0.22 -0.78 -24.34
N GLY A 86 -1.08 -1.04 -24.26
CA GLY A 86 -1.65 -2.37 -24.38
C GLY A 86 -1.26 -3.04 -25.71
N LYS A 87 -0.96 -4.35 -25.65
CA LYS A 87 -0.63 -5.13 -26.85
C LYS A 87 -1.87 -5.38 -27.71
N ASP A 88 -2.98 -5.75 -27.06
CA ASP A 88 -4.24 -6.11 -27.73
C ASP A 88 -5.13 -4.89 -28.00
N ASP A 89 -5.22 -3.96 -27.04
CA ASP A 89 -5.87 -2.67 -27.21
C ASP A 89 -4.86 -1.53 -26.98
N LYS A 90 -4.45 -0.86 -28.07
CA LYS A 90 -3.49 0.25 -28.01
C LYS A 90 -4.05 1.53 -27.37
N ARG A 91 -5.35 1.58 -27.08
CA ARG A 91 -5.97 2.67 -26.31
C ARG A 91 -5.77 2.49 -24.82
N GLN A 92 -5.50 1.26 -24.37
CA GLN A 92 -5.28 0.95 -22.97
C GLN A 92 -3.84 1.20 -22.58
N MET A 93 -3.67 1.74 -21.39
CA MET A 93 -2.37 2.04 -20.80
C MET A 93 -2.17 1.20 -19.55
N TYR A 94 -0.99 0.60 -19.44
CA TYR A 94 -0.57 -0.18 -18.29
C TYR A 94 0.67 0.42 -17.67
N PHE A 95 0.88 0.12 -16.40
CA PHE A 95 2.07 0.50 -15.67
C PHE A 95 2.94 -0.73 -15.43
N VAL A 96 4.26 -0.52 -15.47
CA VAL A 96 5.26 -1.54 -15.13
C VAL A 96 6.40 -0.91 -14.34
N LEU A 97 7.09 -1.72 -13.54
CA LEU A 97 8.31 -1.29 -12.85
C LEU A 97 9.41 -0.93 -13.85
N THR A 98 10.20 0.09 -13.50
CA THR A 98 11.51 0.32 -14.11
C THR A 98 12.58 -0.50 -13.39
N ASN A 99 13.79 -0.54 -13.92
CA ASN A 99 14.93 -1.15 -13.21
C ASN A 99 15.18 -0.47 -11.85
N ALA A 100 14.95 0.84 -11.75
CA ALA A 100 15.03 1.56 -10.48
C ALA A 100 13.93 1.14 -9.52
N GLY A 101 12.70 0.95 -10.01
CA GLY A 101 11.58 0.41 -9.21
C GLY A 101 11.85 -1.00 -8.68
N GLN A 102 12.41 -1.88 -9.52
CA GLN A 102 12.78 -3.24 -9.11
C GLN A 102 13.85 -3.23 -8.01
N LYS A 103 14.95 -2.50 -8.20
CA LYS A 103 15.99 -2.33 -7.16
C LYS A 103 15.44 -1.75 -5.87
N LYS A 104 14.50 -0.81 -5.97
CA LYS A 104 13.86 -0.22 -4.80
C LYS A 104 13.03 -1.26 -4.03
N LEU A 105 12.29 -2.11 -4.73
CA LEU A 105 11.58 -3.23 -4.11
C LEU A 105 12.52 -4.26 -3.50
N GLU A 106 13.64 -4.57 -4.14
CA GLU A 106 14.65 -5.48 -3.57
C GLU A 106 15.16 -4.96 -2.23
N SER A 107 15.42 -3.64 -2.11
CA SER A 107 15.81 -3.01 -0.84
C SER A 107 14.76 -3.14 0.26
N ILE A 108 13.48 -3.24 -0.12
CA ILE A 108 12.37 -3.44 0.82
C ILE A 108 12.25 -4.92 1.20
N LYS A 109 12.43 -5.84 0.24
CA LYS A 109 12.37 -7.29 0.46
C LYS A 109 13.46 -7.80 1.40
N CYS A 110 14.64 -7.18 1.38
CA CYS A 110 15.77 -7.57 2.23
C CYS A 110 15.70 -7.00 3.65
N ALA A 111 14.65 -6.24 3.97
CA ALA A 111 14.54 -5.59 5.26
C ALA A 111 13.57 -6.33 6.20
N GLU A 112 13.87 -6.28 7.49
CA GLU A 112 12.94 -6.72 8.52
C GLU A 112 11.93 -5.61 8.78
N PHE A 113 10.65 -5.93 8.58
CA PHE A 113 9.58 -5.03 8.99
C PHE A 113 9.33 -5.17 10.49
N ASN A 114 9.45 -4.06 11.22
CA ASN A 114 8.97 -4.00 12.59
C ASN A 114 7.44 -3.89 12.57
N ILE A 115 6.75 -5.03 12.57
CA ILE A 115 5.29 -5.08 12.57
C ILE A 115 4.78 -4.83 13.99
N PRO A 116 3.96 -3.79 14.23
CA PRO A 116 3.34 -3.56 15.53
C PRO A 116 2.58 -4.79 16.04
N GLU A 117 2.62 -5.05 17.35
CA GLU A 117 2.02 -6.25 17.97
C GLU A 117 0.54 -6.46 17.59
N SER A 118 -0.23 -5.37 17.49
CA SER A 118 -1.65 -5.42 17.13
C SER A 118 -1.92 -5.89 15.69
N LEU A 119 -0.92 -5.83 14.80
CA LEU A 119 -1.03 -6.26 13.40
C LEU A 119 -0.46 -7.66 13.15
N LYS A 120 0.37 -8.19 14.05
CA LYS A 120 0.98 -9.52 13.91
C LYS A 120 -0.03 -10.67 13.70
N PRO A 121 -1.21 -10.69 14.36
CA PRO A 121 -2.19 -11.76 14.11
C PRO A 121 -2.78 -11.74 12.69
N VAL A 122 -2.71 -10.60 12.01
CA VAL A 122 -3.30 -10.37 10.69
C VAL A 122 -2.27 -10.58 9.56
N ILE A 123 -1.01 -10.30 9.83
CA ILE A 123 0.09 -10.38 8.85
C ILE A 123 0.83 -11.70 9.05
N LYS A 124 0.72 -12.60 8.06
CA LYS A 124 1.54 -13.82 8.01
C LYS A 124 2.94 -13.45 7.51
N LEU A 125 3.94 -13.63 8.37
CA LEU A 125 5.36 -13.55 8.02
C LEU A 125 5.81 -14.84 7.33
#